data_AF-A0A2N2FCC1-F1
#
_entry.id   AF-A0A2N2FCC1-F1
#
_cell.length_a   1.000
_cell.length_b   1.000
_cell.length_c   1.000
_cell.angle_alpha   90.00
_cell.angle_beta   90.00
_cell.angle_gamma   90.00
#
_symmetry.space_group_name_H-M   'P 1'
#
loop_
_entity.id
_entity.type
_entity.pdbx_description
1 polymer ?
#
loop_
_entity_poly.entity_id
_entity_poly.type
_entity_poly.pdbx_seq_one_letter_code
_entity_poly.pdbx_strand_id
1 'polypeptide(L)'
;MNDILTGNPNKGWALGDFDCLPEGVSGDYPRDKNCNDYSWRKARYEFYQAMTSSDQVTKEKHFENMYESLGRILHLMEDMGVPAHTRNDFTGHVDYTGFNIQDPGIPVGNLYEHYVAEQAKPGDSTYISGMTPTTIPKFDTSQEYWGNGSYTGSNPNITITNSSGLAEYTNANFLSRYTIFTDTLSPEDTHYFPYPKESSISNPYPHVITAEDGKQDTVVHLNKDMDGELINDFVGVKYFWDRLSEKGTVEDWRLSFFLDDTVHDAYAEKLIPRTIGYAAGLIDYFFRGTIEISLPEDGVYAFRDTEPPDPKTQGFNKVRLLVKNTTSTD
;
A
#
# COMPACT_ATOMS: atom_id res chain seq x y z
N MET A 1 2.43 9.63 18.43
CA MET A 1 2.85 8.87 17.26
C MET A 1 2.75 7.40 17.64
N ASN A 2 1.54 6.95 18.01
CA ASN A 2 1.30 5.56 18.40
C ASN A 2 0.28 4.96 17.44
N ASP A 3 0.74 4.79 16.20
CA ASP A 3 0.31 3.72 15.28
C ASP A 3 1.49 3.33 14.36
N ILE A 4 2.71 3.50 14.88
CA ILE A 4 3.93 2.93 14.32
C ILE A 4 4.32 1.75 15.21
N LEU A 5 4.33 1.94 16.54
CA LEU A 5 4.67 0.93 17.54
C LEU A 5 3.76 -0.31 17.63
N THR A 6 2.60 -0.33 16.98
CA THR A 6 1.66 -1.48 16.98
C THR A 6 1.62 -2.24 15.66
N GLY A 7 2.33 -1.78 14.61
CA GLY A 7 2.27 -2.39 13.27
C GLY A 7 0.88 -2.34 12.62
N ASN A 8 -0.07 -1.58 13.17
CA ASN A 8 -1.35 -1.37 12.52
C ASN A 8 -1.21 -0.23 11.49
N PRO A 9 -1.84 -0.35 10.33
CA PRO A 9 -1.79 0.69 9.32
C PRO A 9 -2.44 1.96 9.89
N ASN A 10 -1.81 3.13 9.66
CA ASN A 10 -2.28 4.47 10.04
C ASN A 10 -3.54 4.90 9.23
N LYS A 11 -4.50 3.97 9.11
CA LYS A 11 -5.75 4.06 8.36
C LYS A 11 -6.61 5.20 8.87
N GLY A 12 -6.61 5.46 10.18
CA GLY A 12 -7.39 6.55 10.76
C GLY A 12 -6.93 7.92 10.29
N TRP A 13 -5.61 8.11 10.17
CA TRP A 13 -5.03 9.32 9.58
C TRP A 13 -5.36 9.43 8.09
N ALA A 14 -5.14 8.35 7.32
CA ALA A 14 -5.43 8.33 5.88
C ALA A 14 -6.90 8.61 5.58
N LEU A 15 -7.81 8.08 6.39
CA LEU A 15 -9.25 8.17 6.18
C LEU A 15 -9.87 9.45 6.76
N GLY A 16 -9.21 10.08 7.73
CA GLY A 16 -9.71 11.26 8.44
C GLY A 16 -10.68 10.91 9.57
N ASP A 17 -10.45 9.77 10.24
CA ASP A 17 -11.16 9.39 11.46
C ASP A 17 -10.77 10.32 12.62
N PHE A 18 -9.54 10.81 12.60
CA PHE A 18 -9.07 11.93 13.39
C PHE A 18 -8.33 12.90 12.46
N ASP A 19 -8.82 14.14 12.41
CA ASP A 19 -8.23 15.16 11.55
C ASP A 19 -6.98 15.76 12.18
N CYS A 20 -6.76 15.63 13.49
CA CYS A 20 -5.58 16.16 14.16
C CYS A 20 -5.00 15.19 15.19
N LEU A 21 -3.67 15.15 15.28
CA LEU A 21 -2.95 14.49 16.36
C LEU A 21 -3.22 15.24 17.69
N PRO A 22 -3.27 14.52 18.83
CA PRO A 22 -3.34 15.16 20.14
C PRO A 22 -2.18 16.13 20.36
N GLU A 23 -2.38 17.18 21.16
CA GLU A 23 -1.30 18.12 21.52
C GLU A 23 -0.11 17.38 22.15
N GLY A 24 1.12 17.70 21.71
CA GLY A 24 2.36 17.09 22.20
C GLY A 24 2.77 15.78 21.50
N VAL A 25 2.14 15.46 20.37
CA VAL A 25 2.33 14.19 19.65
C VAL A 25 3.06 14.36 18.31
N SER A 26 3.46 15.58 17.92
CA SER A 26 4.27 15.83 16.72
C SER A 26 5.75 15.50 16.96
N GLY A 27 6.41 14.92 15.96
CA GLY A 27 7.87 14.92 15.90
C GLY A 27 8.33 16.32 15.53
N ASP A 28 9.45 16.80 16.07
CA ASP A 28 9.99 18.16 15.89
C ASP A 28 10.29 18.51 14.42
N TYR A 29 9.26 18.71 13.60
CA TYR A 29 9.36 19.26 12.25
C TYR A 29 8.82 20.70 12.23
N PRO A 30 9.56 21.67 11.68
CA PRO A 30 9.25 23.11 11.80
C PRO A 30 8.01 23.58 11.00
N ARG A 31 7.14 22.68 10.54
CA ARG A 31 5.85 22.99 9.88
C ARG A 31 4.71 22.13 10.45
N ASP A 32 4.62 22.05 11.77
CA ASP A 32 3.55 21.35 12.48
C ASP A 32 2.17 21.89 12.12
N LYS A 33 1.57 21.30 11.08
CA LYS A 33 0.14 21.10 11.05
C LYS A 33 -0.11 19.82 11.81
N ASN A 34 -0.59 19.94 13.05
CA ASN A 34 -1.10 18.80 13.81
C ASN A 34 -2.27 18.12 13.10
N CYS A 35 -2.78 18.69 12.01
CA CYS A 35 -3.95 18.22 11.30
C CYS A 35 -3.64 17.69 9.88
N ASN A 36 -4.32 16.61 9.50
CA ASN A 36 -4.28 16.05 8.17
C ASN A 36 -5.22 16.81 7.22
N ASP A 37 -4.65 17.66 6.37
CA ASP A 37 -5.40 18.36 5.33
C ASP A 37 -5.73 17.48 4.11
N TYR A 38 -5.18 16.26 4.05
CA TYR A 38 -5.18 15.39 2.86
C TYR A 38 -5.68 13.98 3.17
N SER A 39 -6.85 13.89 3.81
CA SER A 39 -7.50 12.61 4.15
C SER A 39 -8.59 12.20 3.15
N TRP A 40 -9.05 10.94 3.22
CA TRP A 40 -10.16 10.44 2.41
C TRP A 40 -11.39 11.31 2.53
N ARG A 41 -11.75 11.70 3.76
CA ARG A 41 -12.87 12.59 4.01
C ARG A 41 -12.70 13.95 3.33
N LYS A 42 -11.48 14.52 3.32
CA LYS A 42 -11.17 15.75 2.60
C LYS A 42 -11.27 15.57 1.09
N ALA A 43 -10.68 14.50 0.54
CA ALA A 43 -10.80 14.18 -0.88
C ALA A 43 -12.27 14.05 -1.32
N ARG A 44 -13.12 13.38 -0.53
CA ARG A 44 -14.56 13.26 -0.79
C ARG A 44 -15.29 14.61 -0.72
N TYR A 45 -14.93 15.46 0.24
CA TYR A 45 -15.48 16.80 0.36
C TYR A 45 -15.11 17.66 -0.86
N GLU A 46 -13.84 17.71 -1.24
CA GLU A 46 -13.35 18.44 -2.40
C GLU A 46 -14.01 17.92 -3.69
N PHE A 47 -14.16 16.60 -3.84
CA PHE A 47 -14.88 16.03 -4.98
C PHE A 47 -16.33 16.50 -5.05
N TYR A 48 -17.06 16.50 -3.93
CA TYR A 48 -18.42 17.01 -3.88
C TYR A 48 -18.52 18.49 -4.25
N GLN A 49 -17.61 19.33 -3.73
CA GLN A 49 -17.58 20.76 -4.07
C GLN A 49 -17.29 20.97 -5.55
N ALA A 50 -16.33 20.22 -6.12
CA ALA A 50 -16.03 20.27 -7.56
C ALA A 50 -17.26 19.91 -8.41
N MET A 51 -17.97 18.85 -8.05
CA MET A 51 -19.14 18.36 -8.80
C MET A 51 -20.37 19.29 -8.70
N THR A 52 -20.43 20.15 -7.68
CA THR A 52 -21.60 21.02 -7.44
C THR A 52 -21.35 22.50 -7.70
N SER A 53 -20.10 22.93 -7.85
CA SER A 53 -19.76 24.32 -8.18
C SER A 53 -20.26 24.74 -9.57
N SER A 54 -20.98 25.86 -9.62
CA SER A 54 -21.38 26.54 -10.87
C SER A 54 -20.27 27.41 -11.45
N ASP A 55 -19.31 27.84 -10.63
CA ASP A 55 -18.14 28.61 -11.04
C ASP A 55 -17.01 27.68 -11.48
N GLN A 56 -16.47 27.93 -12.68
CA GLN A 56 -15.47 27.06 -13.31
C GLN A 56 -14.12 27.11 -12.59
N VAL A 57 -13.69 28.30 -12.15
CA VAL A 57 -12.40 28.47 -11.45
C VAL A 57 -12.43 27.76 -10.10
N THR A 58 -13.51 27.93 -9.34
CA THR A 58 -13.72 27.26 -8.05
C THR A 58 -13.80 25.74 -8.22
N LYS A 59 -14.49 25.27 -9.27
CA LYS A 59 -14.57 23.85 -9.61
C LYS A 59 -13.19 23.24 -9.87
N GLU A 60 -12.37 23.89 -10.70
CA GLU A 60 -11.03 23.41 -11.04
C GLU A 60 -10.14 23.37 -9.79
N LYS A 61 -10.25 24.35 -8.91
CA LYS A 61 -9.48 24.35 -7.64
C LYS A 61 -9.87 23.19 -6.72
N HIS A 62 -11.16 22.88 -6.61
CA HIS A 62 -11.61 21.72 -5.84
C HIS A 62 -11.16 20.40 -6.47
N PHE A 63 -11.12 20.28 -7.80
CA PHE A 63 -10.54 19.10 -8.45
C PHE A 63 -9.04 18.96 -8.15
N GLU A 64 -8.27 20.04 -8.22
CA GLU A 64 -6.84 20.05 -7.86
C GLU A 64 -6.61 19.51 -6.45
N ASN A 65 -7.33 20.05 -5.46
CA ASN A 65 -7.22 19.63 -4.07
C ASN A 65 -7.67 18.17 -3.86
N MET A 66 -8.71 17.74 -4.59
CA MET A 66 -9.20 16.36 -4.56
C MET A 66 -8.12 15.40 -5.07
N TYR A 67 -7.52 15.68 -6.22
CA TYR A 67 -6.48 14.83 -6.80
C TYR A 67 -5.22 14.79 -5.93
N GLU A 68 -4.80 15.93 -5.36
CA GLU A 68 -3.67 15.96 -4.42
C GLU A 68 -3.96 15.09 -3.19
N SER A 69 -5.15 15.24 -2.60
CA SER A 69 -5.55 14.46 -1.43
C SER A 69 -5.62 12.96 -1.76
N LEU A 70 -6.24 12.60 -2.88
CA LEU A 70 -6.33 11.20 -3.31
C LEU A 70 -4.96 10.60 -3.58
N GLY A 71 -4.06 11.32 -4.26
CA GLY A 71 -2.69 10.86 -4.52
C GLY A 71 -1.90 10.59 -3.23
N ARG A 72 -2.04 11.43 -2.21
CA ARG A 72 -1.41 11.21 -0.90
C ARG A 72 -1.96 9.99 -0.18
N ILE A 73 -3.26 9.70 -0.32
CA ILE A 73 -3.86 8.49 0.24
C ILE A 73 -3.38 7.24 -0.50
N LEU A 74 -3.25 7.31 -1.84
CA LEU A 74 -2.72 6.22 -2.65
C LEU A 74 -1.26 5.90 -2.29
N HIS A 75 -0.44 6.92 -2.04
CA HIS A 75 0.91 6.71 -1.50
C HIS A 75 0.90 5.89 -0.19
N LEU A 76 0.02 6.23 0.76
CA LEU A 76 -0.12 5.44 2.00
C LEU A 76 -0.69 4.03 1.78
N MET A 77 -1.40 3.79 0.68
CA MET A 77 -1.81 2.44 0.28
C MET A 77 -0.62 1.68 -0.30
N GLU A 78 0.20 2.33 -1.13
CA GLU A 78 1.40 1.76 -1.73
C GLU A 78 2.43 1.35 -0.66
N ASP A 79 2.59 2.14 0.40
CA ASP A 79 3.39 1.81 1.58
C ASP A 79 2.99 0.46 2.20
N MET A 80 1.72 0.07 2.15
CA MET A 80 1.27 -1.22 2.70
C MET A 80 1.78 -2.41 1.89
N GLY A 81 2.26 -2.17 0.67
CA GLY A 81 2.99 -3.13 -0.15
C GLY A 81 4.48 -3.23 0.18
N VAL A 82 4.99 -2.45 1.14
CA VAL A 82 6.41 -2.48 1.55
C VAL A 82 6.52 -3.17 2.93
N PRO A 83 7.29 -4.26 3.06
CA PRO A 83 7.36 -5.03 4.31
C PRO A 83 7.73 -4.20 5.54
N ALA A 84 8.66 -3.25 5.42
CA ALA A 84 9.10 -2.43 6.55
C ALA A 84 7.98 -1.55 7.15
N HIS A 85 7.09 -1.00 6.31
CA HIS A 85 5.97 -0.16 6.77
C HIS A 85 4.91 -0.96 7.53
N THR A 86 4.75 -2.24 7.19
CA THR A 86 3.76 -3.11 7.83
C THR A 86 4.32 -3.89 9.02
N ARG A 87 5.64 -3.86 9.23
CA ARG A 87 6.33 -4.57 10.32
C ARG A 87 6.95 -3.65 11.36
N ASN A 88 6.49 -2.40 11.45
CA ASN A 88 7.02 -1.42 12.40
C ASN A 88 8.57 -1.32 12.34
N ASP A 89 9.14 -1.42 11.14
CA ASP A 89 10.59 -1.46 10.94
C ASP A 89 11.09 -0.14 10.38
N PHE A 90 10.99 0.93 11.18
CA PHE A 90 11.45 2.24 10.77
C PHE A 90 12.96 2.25 10.49
N THR A 91 13.74 1.48 11.27
CA THR A 91 15.20 1.36 11.05
C THR A 91 15.50 0.79 9.66
N GLY A 92 14.74 -0.22 9.22
CA GLY A 92 14.83 -0.79 7.88
C GLY A 92 14.29 0.12 6.77
N HIS A 93 13.64 1.22 7.13
CA HIS A 93 13.16 2.24 6.20
C HIS A 93 14.17 3.40 6.00
N VAL A 94 15.21 3.48 6.85
CA VAL A 94 16.26 4.51 6.78
C VAL A 94 17.65 3.90 6.66
N ASP A 95 17.77 2.86 5.83
CA ASP A 95 19.02 2.16 5.58
C ASP A 95 19.84 2.82 4.48
N TYR A 96 21.13 2.58 4.41
CA TYR A 96 22.00 3.18 3.40
C TYR A 96 21.69 2.63 2.00
N THR A 97 21.28 3.50 1.08
CA THR A 97 20.90 3.18 -0.30
C THR A 97 21.92 3.72 -1.33
N GLY A 98 23.08 4.18 -0.88
CA GLY A 98 24.13 4.69 -1.75
C GLY A 98 24.12 6.21 -1.93
N PHE A 99 25.25 6.76 -2.40
CA PHE A 99 25.35 8.16 -2.82
C PHE A 99 24.92 8.29 -4.28
N ASN A 100 23.79 8.95 -4.52
CA ASN A 100 23.43 9.38 -5.87
C ASN A 100 24.08 10.74 -6.18
N ILE A 101 25.04 10.75 -7.11
CA ILE A 101 25.78 11.96 -7.51
C ILE A 101 24.86 12.94 -8.29
N GLN A 102 23.80 12.44 -8.92
CA GLN A 102 22.83 13.24 -9.66
C GLN A 102 21.65 13.73 -8.80
N ASP A 103 21.34 13.04 -7.70
CA ASP A 103 20.33 13.45 -6.72
C ASP A 103 20.89 13.27 -5.28
N PRO A 104 21.54 14.31 -4.72
CA PRO A 104 22.15 14.23 -3.38
C PRO A 104 21.12 14.18 -2.23
N GLY A 105 19.82 14.05 -2.55
CA GLY A 105 18.72 13.96 -1.61
C GLY A 105 18.74 12.66 -0.81
N ILE A 106 19.51 12.66 0.29
CA ILE A 106 19.48 11.67 1.37
C ILE A 106 19.93 10.25 0.92
N PRO A 107 21.16 9.81 1.27
CA PRO A 107 21.69 8.49 0.88
C PRO A 107 21.10 7.34 1.72
N VAL A 108 19.87 7.52 2.21
CA VAL A 108 19.16 6.52 3.01
C VAL A 108 17.72 6.35 2.54
N GLY A 109 17.21 5.13 2.67
CA GLY A 109 15.84 4.74 2.33
C GLY A 109 15.58 3.27 2.66
N ASN A 110 14.44 2.75 2.22
CA ASN A 110 14.18 1.31 2.31
C ASN A 110 14.87 0.58 1.15
N LEU A 111 15.56 -0.53 1.43
CA LEU A 111 16.30 -1.28 0.40
C LEU A 111 15.39 -1.95 -0.63
N TYR A 112 14.19 -2.39 -0.25
CA TYR A 112 13.23 -2.95 -1.21
C TYR A 112 12.70 -1.86 -2.15
N GLU A 113 12.31 -0.70 -1.60
CA GLU A 113 11.90 0.44 -2.43
C GLU A 113 13.03 0.88 -3.37
N HIS A 114 14.26 0.94 -2.87
CA HIS A 114 15.44 1.27 -3.66
C HIS A 114 15.64 0.28 -4.81
N TYR A 115 15.61 -1.03 -4.51
CA TYR A 115 15.71 -2.09 -5.51
C TYR A 115 14.64 -1.93 -6.60
N VAL A 116 13.37 -1.79 -6.22
CA VAL A 116 12.26 -1.62 -7.17
C VAL A 116 12.44 -0.36 -8.01
N ALA A 117 12.87 0.76 -7.42
CA ALA A 117 13.14 2.00 -8.14
C ALA A 117 14.31 1.85 -9.14
N GLU A 118 15.34 1.06 -8.80
CA GLU A 118 16.46 0.78 -9.69
C GLU A 118 16.06 -0.10 -10.87
N GLN A 119 15.15 -1.06 -10.68
CA GLN A 119 14.60 -1.86 -11.78
C GLN A 119 13.62 -1.06 -12.65
N ALA A 120 12.91 -0.08 -12.07
CA ALA A 120 11.90 0.74 -12.73
C ALA A 120 12.42 2.11 -13.23
N LYS A 121 13.72 2.21 -13.58
CA LYS A 121 14.36 3.48 -13.95
C LYS A 121 13.57 4.27 -15.01
N PRO A 122 13.51 5.62 -14.92
CA PRO A 122 12.80 6.45 -15.89
C PRO A 122 13.26 6.16 -17.33
N GLY A 123 12.35 5.66 -18.17
CA GLY A 123 12.63 5.27 -19.55
C GLY A 123 12.63 3.77 -19.82
N ASP A 124 12.67 2.93 -18.78
CA ASP A 124 12.47 1.49 -18.86
C ASP A 124 11.39 1.04 -17.87
N SER A 125 10.13 1.15 -18.31
CA SER A 125 8.98 0.69 -17.52
C SER A 125 8.71 -0.80 -17.67
N THR A 126 9.55 -1.56 -18.39
CA THR A 126 9.24 -2.96 -18.75
C THR A 126 9.12 -3.86 -17.53
N TYR A 127 9.93 -3.60 -16.50
CA TYR A 127 9.90 -4.32 -15.22
C TYR A 127 8.51 -4.23 -14.57
N ILE A 128 7.98 -3.02 -14.35
CA ILE A 128 6.65 -2.82 -13.76
C ILE A 128 5.52 -3.18 -14.72
N SER A 129 5.67 -2.87 -16.02
CA SER A 129 4.62 -3.14 -17.02
C SER A 129 4.34 -4.64 -17.20
N GLY A 130 5.31 -5.50 -16.88
CA GLY A 130 5.13 -6.95 -16.84
C GLY A 130 4.34 -7.45 -15.63
N MET A 131 4.22 -6.65 -14.57
CA MET A 131 3.62 -7.02 -13.28
C MET A 131 2.16 -6.56 -13.19
N THR A 132 1.29 -7.16 -14.00
CA THR A 132 -0.14 -6.83 -14.02
C THR A 132 -0.85 -7.41 -12.78
N PRO A 133 -1.76 -6.68 -12.13
CA PRO A 133 -2.56 -7.23 -11.04
C PRO A 133 -3.39 -8.43 -11.53
N THR A 134 -3.27 -9.56 -10.84
CA THR A 134 -4.10 -10.74 -11.13
C THR A 134 -5.53 -10.56 -10.65
N THR A 135 -5.72 -9.75 -9.60
CA THR A 135 -7.02 -9.46 -8.98
C THR A 135 -7.06 -8.01 -8.53
N ILE A 136 -8.19 -7.34 -8.76
CA ILE A 136 -8.51 -6.04 -8.16
C ILE A 136 -9.51 -6.34 -7.03
N PRO A 137 -9.11 -6.22 -5.75
CA PRO A 137 -10.01 -6.51 -4.64
C PRO A 137 -11.15 -5.50 -4.61
N LYS A 138 -12.32 -5.95 -4.16
CA LYS A 138 -13.49 -5.13 -3.90
C LYS A 138 -13.88 -5.32 -2.45
N PHE A 139 -14.16 -4.21 -1.79
CA PHE A 139 -14.55 -4.16 -0.39
C PHE A 139 -15.70 -3.17 -0.21
N ASP A 140 -16.52 -3.43 0.79
CA ASP A 140 -17.68 -2.62 1.17
C ASP A 140 -17.26 -1.25 1.71
N THR A 141 -16.08 -1.19 2.32
CA THR A 141 -15.52 0.01 2.93
C THR A 141 -14.09 0.29 2.46
N SER A 142 -13.71 1.57 2.48
CA SER A 142 -12.35 2.00 2.13
C SER A 142 -11.30 1.47 3.11
N GLN A 143 -11.69 1.25 4.36
CA GLN A 143 -10.84 0.80 5.47
C GLN A 143 -10.24 -0.59 5.18
N GLU A 144 -11.04 -1.47 4.57
CA GLU A 144 -10.69 -2.87 4.36
C GLU A 144 -9.54 -3.06 3.37
N TYR A 145 -9.30 -2.08 2.48
CA TYR A 145 -8.12 -2.10 1.61
C TYR A 145 -6.81 -2.08 2.42
N TRP A 146 -6.77 -1.39 3.57
CA TRP A 146 -5.60 -1.44 4.47
C TRP A 146 -5.60 -2.72 5.30
N GLY A 147 -6.72 -3.01 5.98
CA GLY A 147 -6.85 -4.13 6.91
C GLY A 147 -8.31 -4.35 7.30
N ASN A 148 -8.81 -5.57 7.13
CA ASN A 148 -10.19 -5.94 7.47
C ASN A 148 -10.30 -6.85 8.70
N GLY A 149 -9.18 -7.19 9.33
CA GLY A 149 -9.14 -8.01 10.55
C GLY A 149 -9.23 -9.51 10.26
N SER A 150 -9.07 -9.93 9.01
CA SER A 150 -9.01 -11.35 8.65
C SER A 150 -7.80 -12.04 9.25
N TYR A 151 -6.67 -11.33 9.41
CA TYR A 151 -5.44 -11.90 9.96
C TYR A 151 -5.19 -11.41 11.38
N THR A 152 -5.25 -12.34 12.33
CA THR A 152 -5.06 -12.07 13.77
C THR A 152 -3.69 -12.52 14.29
N GLY A 153 -2.73 -12.80 13.41
CA GLY A 153 -1.46 -13.41 13.79
C GLY A 153 -1.46 -14.94 13.90
N SER A 154 -2.61 -15.60 13.71
CA SER A 154 -2.73 -17.05 13.97
C SER A 154 -2.38 -17.92 12.76
N ASN A 155 -2.89 -17.57 11.57
CA ASN A 155 -2.74 -18.36 10.35
C ASN A 155 -2.59 -17.45 9.13
N PRO A 156 -1.38 -17.31 8.55
CA PRO A 156 -1.13 -16.41 7.43
C PRO A 156 -1.83 -16.86 6.13
N ASN A 157 -2.22 -18.14 6.01
CA ASN A 157 -2.94 -18.64 4.83
C ASN A 157 -4.26 -17.90 4.57
N ILE A 158 -4.87 -17.32 5.61
CA ILE A 158 -6.11 -16.54 5.50
C ILE A 158 -5.93 -15.32 4.57
N THR A 159 -4.71 -14.77 4.49
CA THR A 159 -4.38 -13.62 3.65
C THR A 159 -4.25 -13.97 2.16
N ILE A 160 -4.18 -15.27 1.86
CA ILE A 160 -4.09 -15.80 0.49
C ILE A 160 -5.48 -16.25 0.01
N THR A 161 -6.22 -16.95 0.88
CA THR A 161 -7.51 -17.55 0.52
C THR A 161 -8.67 -16.57 0.57
N ASN A 162 -8.58 -15.52 1.39
CA ASN A 162 -9.57 -14.45 1.49
C ASN A 162 -8.97 -13.14 1.02
N SER A 163 -9.83 -12.20 0.62
CA SER A 163 -9.43 -10.80 0.43
C SER A 163 -9.14 -10.18 1.80
N SER A 164 -7.93 -10.32 2.33
CA SER A 164 -7.47 -9.54 3.50
C SER A 164 -7.12 -8.11 3.08
N GLY A 165 -6.85 -7.20 4.02
CA GLY A 165 -6.21 -5.93 3.66
C GLY A 165 -4.76 -6.14 3.18
N LEU A 166 -4.21 -5.14 2.49
CA LEU A 166 -2.84 -5.21 1.96
C LEU A 166 -1.82 -5.27 3.09
N ALA A 167 -2.01 -4.51 4.17
CA ALA A 167 -1.10 -4.50 5.30
C ALA A 167 -1.04 -5.87 6.00
N GLU A 168 -2.20 -6.52 6.15
CA GLU A 168 -2.30 -7.87 6.71
C GLU A 168 -1.57 -8.90 5.84
N TYR A 169 -1.75 -8.84 4.52
CA TYR A 169 -1.06 -9.73 3.58
C TYR A 169 0.46 -9.52 3.64
N THR A 170 0.93 -8.28 3.56
CA THR A 170 2.36 -7.98 3.56
C THR A 170 3.01 -8.37 4.89
N ASN A 171 2.40 -8.00 6.02
CA ASN A 171 2.89 -8.32 7.36
C ASN A 171 3.01 -9.84 7.58
N ALA A 172 1.98 -10.59 7.21
CA ALA A 172 1.91 -12.03 7.45
C ALA A 172 2.92 -12.84 6.62
N ASN A 173 3.37 -12.33 5.47
CA ASN A 173 4.03 -13.13 4.45
C ASN A 173 5.49 -12.76 4.16
N PHE A 174 5.92 -11.54 4.46
CA PHE A 174 7.23 -11.02 4.08
C PHE A 174 8.04 -10.58 5.31
N LEU A 175 9.36 -10.62 5.22
CA LEU A 175 10.27 -10.12 6.26
C LEU A 175 10.65 -8.66 5.97
N SER A 176 11.10 -7.95 6.99
CA SER A 176 11.84 -6.69 6.83
C SER A 176 13.17 -6.79 7.58
N ARG A 177 14.14 -5.96 7.19
CA ARG A 177 15.56 -6.10 7.58
C ARG A 177 15.80 -6.26 9.08
N TYR A 178 15.14 -5.48 9.93
CA TYR A 178 15.34 -5.55 11.39
C TYR A 178 14.22 -6.30 12.12
N THR A 179 13.31 -6.95 11.39
CA THR A 179 12.26 -7.80 11.99
C THR A 179 12.25 -9.21 11.40
N ILE A 180 13.42 -9.70 11.00
CA ILE A 180 13.60 -11.07 10.52
C ILE A 180 13.30 -12.06 11.67
N PHE A 181 12.32 -12.95 11.46
CA PHE A 181 11.93 -14.04 12.36
C PHE A 181 11.77 -13.63 13.83
N THR A 182 10.96 -12.59 14.05
CA THR A 182 10.68 -12.05 15.39
C THR A 182 9.58 -12.80 16.15
N ASP A 183 9.19 -14.00 15.70
CA ASP A 183 8.11 -14.82 16.25
C ASP A 183 8.41 -15.40 17.65
N THR A 184 9.67 -15.34 18.08
CA THR A 184 10.09 -15.76 19.42
C THR A 184 10.23 -14.58 20.41
N LEU A 185 9.99 -13.34 19.98
CA LEU A 185 9.91 -12.21 20.90
C LEU A 185 8.70 -12.35 21.83
N SER A 186 8.67 -11.58 22.92
CA SER A 186 7.48 -11.50 23.77
C SER A 186 6.32 -10.90 22.97
N PRO A 187 5.07 -11.41 23.09
CA PRO A 187 3.91 -10.83 22.41
C PRO A 187 3.63 -9.37 22.74
N GLU A 188 4.22 -8.85 23.82
CA GLU A 188 4.17 -7.45 24.25
C GLU A 188 5.24 -6.58 23.56
N ASP A 189 6.21 -7.18 22.85
CA ASP A 189 7.23 -6.45 22.08
C ASP A 189 6.61 -5.82 20.82
N THR A 190 6.96 -4.57 20.55
CA THR A 190 6.45 -3.80 19.41
C THR A 190 6.92 -4.33 18.05
N HIS A 191 7.92 -5.22 18.02
CA HIS A 191 8.42 -5.89 16.82
C HIS A 191 8.10 -7.39 16.80
N TYR A 192 7.23 -7.86 17.71
CA TYR A 192 6.74 -9.23 17.67
C TYR A 192 5.82 -9.45 16.47
N PHE A 193 6.24 -10.34 15.58
CA PHE A 193 5.41 -10.81 14.47
C PHE A 193 5.42 -12.34 14.45
N PRO A 194 4.26 -13.01 14.57
CA PRO A 194 4.20 -14.47 14.67
C PRO A 194 4.56 -15.18 13.36
N TYR A 195 4.56 -14.45 12.24
CA TYR A 195 4.94 -14.94 10.92
C TYR A 195 5.66 -13.83 10.12
N PRO A 196 6.45 -14.21 9.11
CA PRO A 196 7.00 -15.55 8.88
C PRO A 196 7.95 -15.99 10.02
N LYS A 197 8.04 -17.30 10.26
CA LYS A 197 8.84 -17.90 11.34
C LYS A 197 9.85 -18.92 10.79
N GLU A 198 10.76 -19.41 11.63
CA GLU A 198 11.78 -20.40 11.20
C GLU A 198 11.17 -21.65 10.56
N SER A 199 10.08 -22.17 11.12
CA SER A 199 9.40 -23.35 10.55
C SER A 199 8.64 -23.06 9.25
N SER A 200 8.58 -21.80 8.80
CA SER A 200 8.01 -21.43 7.52
C SER A 200 8.97 -21.62 6.35
N ILE A 201 10.28 -21.79 6.62
CA ILE A 201 11.33 -21.83 5.60
C ILE A 201 11.98 -23.21 5.46
N SER A 202 12.39 -23.55 4.24
CA SER A 202 13.13 -24.78 3.96
C SER A 202 13.92 -24.67 2.63
N ASN A 203 14.43 -25.79 2.13
CA ASN A 203 14.99 -25.94 0.79
C ASN A 203 16.13 -24.96 0.43
N PRO A 204 17.34 -25.10 1.02
CA PRO A 204 18.48 -24.27 0.67
C PRO A 204 18.90 -24.49 -0.78
N TYR A 205 18.94 -23.41 -1.54
CA TYR A 205 19.36 -23.40 -2.94
C TYR A 205 20.54 -22.43 -3.14
N PRO A 206 21.69 -22.91 -3.66
CA PRO A 206 22.83 -22.06 -3.94
C PRO A 206 22.69 -21.34 -5.29
N HIS A 207 22.86 -20.03 -5.28
CA HIS A 207 22.95 -19.17 -6.46
C HIS A 207 24.37 -18.67 -6.64
N VAL A 208 24.79 -18.53 -7.90
CA VAL A 208 26.03 -17.82 -8.24
C VAL A 208 25.63 -16.40 -8.62
N ILE A 209 25.98 -15.45 -7.76
CA ILE A 209 25.75 -14.02 -8.01
C ILE A 209 27.06 -13.33 -8.38
N THR A 210 26.97 -12.24 -9.14
CA THR A 210 28.14 -11.39 -9.38
C THR A 210 28.20 -10.34 -8.27
N ALA A 211 29.21 -10.42 -7.42
CA ALA A 211 29.45 -9.47 -6.35
C ALA A 211 29.86 -8.09 -6.89
N GLU A 212 29.85 -7.07 -6.02
CA GLU A 212 30.24 -5.69 -6.35
C GLU A 212 31.66 -5.57 -6.93
N ASP A 213 32.56 -6.50 -6.58
CA ASP A 213 33.93 -6.55 -7.08
C ASP A 213 34.05 -7.23 -8.46
N GLY A 214 32.92 -7.60 -9.07
CA GLY A 214 32.82 -8.27 -10.36
C GLY A 214 33.15 -9.77 -10.33
N LYS A 215 33.38 -10.36 -9.15
CA LYS A 215 33.61 -11.80 -9.01
C LYS A 215 32.32 -12.56 -8.77
N GLN A 216 32.37 -13.86 -9.03
CA GLN A 216 31.29 -14.76 -8.74
C GLN A 216 31.37 -15.24 -7.29
N ASP A 217 30.33 -14.95 -6.52
CA ASP A 217 30.14 -15.44 -5.16
C ASP A 217 28.96 -16.41 -5.14
N THR A 218 29.06 -17.43 -4.28
CA THR A 218 27.94 -18.34 -4.04
C THR A 218 27.16 -17.85 -2.82
N VAL A 219 25.92 -17.45 -3.03
CA VAL A 219 24.95 -17.15 -1.97
C VAL A 219 23.94 -18.28 -1.88
N VAL A 220 23.46 -18.57 -0.69
CA VAL A 220 22.40 -19.55 -0.49
C VAL A 220 21.14 -18.80 -0.07
N HIS A 221 20.03 -19.16 -0.70
CA HIS A 221 18.71 -18.67 -0.33
C HIS A 221 17.84 -19.84 0.15
N LEU A 222 16.92 -19.54 1.06
CA LEU A 222 15.91 -20.46 1.55
C LEU A 222 14.55 -20.05 1.00
N ASN A 223 13.69 -21.03 0.74
CA ASN A 223 12.32 -20.79 0.30
C ASN A 223 11.40 -20.70 1.51
N LYS A 224 10.32 -19.92 1.39
CA LYS A 224 9.16 -19.98 2.29
C LYS A 224 8.08 -20.83 1.63
N ASP A 225 7.86 -22.04 2.14
CA ASP A 225 7.05 -23.06 1.47
C ASP A 225 6.00 -23.75 2.35
N MET A 226 5.81 -23.29 3.58
CA MET A 226 4.89 -23.91 4.54
C MET A 226 3.68 -23.04 4.89
N ASP A 227 3.89 -21.76 5.21
CA ASP A 227 2.87 -20.87 5.77
C ASP A 227 2.59 -19.70 4.82
N GLY A 228 1.32 -19.44 4.46
CA GLY A 228 0.93 -18.25 3.70
C GLY A 228 1.41 -18.25 2.24
N GLU A 229 1.83 -17.09 1.74
CA GLU A 229 2.37 -16.92 0.39
C GLU A 229 3.64 -17.76 0.21
N LEU A 230 3.71 -18.52 -0.88
CA LEU A 230 4.88 -19.33 -1.19
C LEU A 230 5.87 -18.49 -1.99
N ILE A 231 7.10 -18.39 -1.49
CA ILE A 231 8.12 -17.49 -2.04
C ILE A 231 9.42 -18.28 -2.18
N ASN A 232 9.88 -18.44 -3.41
CA ASN A 232 11.24 -18.92 -3.66
C ASN A 232 12.23 -17.80 -3.37
N ASP A 233 13.45 -18.14 -2.99
CA ASP A 233 14.51 -17.17 -2.68
C ASP A 233 14.08 -16.14 -1.62
N PHE A 234 13.33 -16.62 -0.62
CA PHE A 234 12.63 -15.80 0.37
C PHE A 234 13.56 -15.08 1.36
N VAL A 235 14.71 -15.68 1.66
CA VAL A 235 15.71 -15.09 2.56
C VAL A 235 17.10 -15.65 2.25
N GLY A 236 18.12 -14.77 2.25
CA GLY A 236 19.52 -15.16 2.09
C GLY A 236 20.14 -15.61 3.41
N VAL A 237 21.10 -16.53 3.36
CA VAL A 237 21.80 -17.04 4.55
C VAL A 237 23.31 -16.83 4.46
N LYS A 238 23.92 -16.46 5.59
CA LYS A 238 25.37 -16.28 5.74
C LYS A 238 26.08 -17.63 5.79
N TYR A 239 27.37 -17.65 5.45
CA TYR A 239 28.17 -18.87 5.27
C TYR A 239 28.15 -19.90 6.43
N PHE A 240 27.91 -19.46 7.67
CA PHE A 240 27.86 -20.32 8.86
C PHE A 240 26.50 -20.37 9.53
N TRP A 241 25.41 -20.05 8.82
CA TRP A 241 24.06 -19.99 9.37
C TRP A 241 23.63 -21.30 10.05
N ASP A 242 23.99 -22.43 9.44
CA ASP A 242 23.73 -23.80 9.92
C ASP A 242 24.48 -24.14 11.21
N ARG A 243 25.59 -23.44 11.50
CA ARG A 243 26.37 -23.62 12.74
C ARG A 243 26.04 -22.61 13.82
N LEU A 244 25.50 -21.45 13.44
CA LEU A 244 25.04 -20.43 14.38
C LEU A 244 23.74 -20.86 15.05
N SER A 245 22.86 -21.59 14.35
CA SER A 245 21.69 -22.26 14.95
C SER A 245 22.07 -23.26 16.05
N GLU A 246 23.20 -23.99 15.88
CA GLU A 246 23.64 -25.04 16.81
C GLU A 246 24.35 -24.50 18.07
N LYS A 247 24.88 -23.27 18.02
CA LYS A 247 25.78 -22.74 19.06
C LYS A 247 25.41 -21.38 19.63
N GLY A 248 24.42 -20.70 19.05
CA GLY A 248 24.04 -19.33 19.39
C GLY A 248 22.74 -19.22 20.19
N THR A 249 22.42 -17.99 20.56
CA THR A 249 21.08 -17.59 21.01
C THR A 249 20.14 -17.42 19.81
N VAL A 250 18.83 -17.28 20.06
CA VAL A 250 17.87 -16.97 18.99
C VAL A 250 18.20 -15.64 18.29
N GLU A 251 18.80 -14.68 19.00
CA GLU A 251 19.28 -13.43 18.39
C GLU A 251 20.46 -13.67 17.43
N ASP A 252 21.43 -14.50 17.82
CA ASP A 252 22.56 -14.86 16.95
C ASP A 252 22.10 -15.60 15.70
N TRP A 253 21.07 -16.44 15.84
CA TRP A 253 20.46 -17.13 14.72
C TRP A 253 19.85 -16.14 13.70
N ARG A 254 19.08 -15.14 14.15
CA ARG A 254 18.50 -14.10 13.26
C ARG A 254 19.57 -13.33 12.48
N LEU A 255 20.73 -13.08 13.07
CA LEU A 255 21.86 -12.41 12.40
C LEU A 255 22.47 -13.24 11.25
N SER A 256 22.09 -14.51 11.11
CA SER A 256 22.51 -15.38 10.02
C SER A 256 21.80 -15.10 8.71
N PHE A 257 20.72 -14.31 8.73
CA PHE A 257 19.88 -14.04 7.58
C PHE A 257 20.07 -12.62 7.06
N PHE A 258 19.77 -12.40 5.79
CA PHE A 258 19.75 -11.09 5.16
C PHE A 258 18.79 -11.05 3.96
N LEU A 259 18.44 -9.84 3.53
CA LEU A 259 17.59 -9.57 2.37
C LEU A 259 18.47 -8.86 1.34
N ASP A 260 18.74 -9.52 0.22
CA ASP A 260 19.50 -8.99 -0.91
C ASP A 260 18.57 -8.75 -2.12
N ASP A 261 19.15 -8.35 -3.24
CA ASP A 261 18.42 -8.07 -4.48
C ASP A 261 17.64 -9.28 -5.01
N THR A 262 18.12 -10.51 -4.78
CA THR A 262 17.39 -11.72 -5.20
C THR A 262 16.14 -11.90 -4.35
N VAL A 263 16.25 -11.66 -3.04
CA VAL A 263 15.09 -11.66 -2.14
C VAL A 263 14.11 -10.54 -2.49
N HIS A 264 14.61 -9.33 -2.77
CA HIS A 264 13.75 -8.20 -3.14
C HIS A 264 13.04 -8.40 -4.48
N ASP A 265 13.66 -9.06 -5.46
CA ASP A 265 13.03 -9.47 -6.72
C ASP A 265 11.87 -10.45 -6.45
N ALA A 266 12.13 -11.49 -5.66
CA ALA A 266 11.12 -12.47 -5.27
C ALA A 266 9.93 -11.82 -4.51
N TYR A 267 10.22 -10.81 -3.70
CA TYR A 267 9.19 -10.04 -2.99
C TYR A 267 8.40 -9.16 -3.96
N ALA A 268 9.09 -8.48 -4.88
CA ALA A 268 8.49 -7.60 -5.88
C ALA A 268 7.52 -8.36 -6.80
N GLU A 269 7.87 -9.59 -7.19
CA GLU A 269 7.02 -10.47 -8.01
C GLU A 269 5.63 -10.68 -7.38
N LYS A 270 5.54 -10.69 -6.04
CA LYS A 270 4.28 -10.89 -5.31
C LYS A 270 3.62 -9.57 -4.92
N LEU A 271 4.41 -8.61 -4.43
CA LEU A 271 3.91 -7.38 -3.82
C LEU A 271 3.49 -6.35 -4.86
N ILE A 272 4.26 -6.11 -5.92
CA ILE A 272 3.95 -5.08 -6.92
C ILE A 272 2.58 -5.31 -7.60
N PRO A 273 2.29 -6.47 -8.22
CA PRO A 273 1.00 -6.66 -8.88
C PRO A 273 -0.15 -6.59 -7.87
N ARG A 274 0.05 -7.01 -6.63
CA ARG A 274 -0.98 -6.90 -5.60
C ARG A 274 -1.20 -5.45 -5.19
N THR A 275 -0.16 -4.68 -4.92
CA THR A 275 -0.24 -3.25 -4.58
C THR A 275 -0.94 -2.45 -5.67
N ILE A 276 -0.63 -2.71 -6.95
CA ILE A 276 -1.35 -2.12 -8.10
C ILE A 276 -2.85 -2.46 -8.02
N GLY A 277 -3.18 -3.72 -7.75
CA GLY A 277 -4.57 -4.17 -7.60
C GLY A 277 -5.32 -3.42 -6.49
N TYR A 278 -4.71 -3.25 -5.31
CA TYR A 278 -5.32 -2.55 -4.19
C TYR A 278 -5.45 -1.04 -4.44
N ALA A 279 -4.45 -0.41 -5.05
CA ALA A 279 -4.53 0.99 -5.45
C ALA A 279 -5.65 1.21 -6.48
N ALA A 280 -5.73 0.35 -7.51
CA ALA A 280 -6.79 0.38 -8.51
C ALA A 280 -8.17 0.17 -7.88
N GLY A 281 -8.33 -0.82 -7.00
CA GLY A 281 -9.59 -1.08 -6.32
C GLY A 281 -10.02 0.08 -5.41
N LEU A 282 -9.07 0.73 -4.72
CA LEU A 282 -9.36 1.90 -3.90
C LEU A 282 -9.81 3.10 -4.76
N ILE A 283 -9.21 3.30 -5.93
CA ILE A 283 -9.64 4.31 -6.93
C ILE A 283 -11.04 3.99 -7.42
N ASP A 284 -11.31 2.74 -7.83
CA ASP A 284 -12.63 2.28 -8.25
C ASP A 284 -13.67 2.52 -7.15
N TYR A 285 -13.33 2.19 -5.90
CA TYR A 285 -14.19 2.45 -4.74
C TYR A 285 -14.43 3.94 -4.51
N PHE A 286 -13.43 4.81 -4.73
CA PHE A 286 -13.62 6.26 -4.64
C PHE A 286 -14.62 6.75 -5.70
N PHE A 287 -14.51 6.27 -6.94
CA PHE A 287 -15.36 6.73 -8.06
C PHE A 287 -16.60 5.85 -8.32
N ARG A 288 -16.91 4.88 -7.46
CA ARG A 288 -17.97 3.88 -7.65
C ARG A 288 -19.41 4.39 -7.80
N GLY A 289 -19.64 5.69 -7.56
CA GLY A 289 -20.98 6.24 -7.46
C GLY A 289 -21.76 6.11 -8.78
N THR A 290 -22.89 5.39 -8.75
CA THR A 290 -23.80 5.27 -9.90
C THR A 290 -25.16 5.90 -9.57
N ILE A 291 -25.69 6.64 -10.55
CA ILE A 291 -26.98 7.32 -10.45
C ILE A 291 -27.82 6.90 -11.64
N GLU A 292 -29.01 6.37 -11.36
CA GLU A 292 -30.03 6.07 -12.36
C GLU A 292 -30.97 7.26 -12.51
N ILE A 293 -31.34 7.57 -13.76
CA ILE A 293 -32.34 8.57 -14.12
C ILE A 293 -33.50 7.83 -14.79
N SER A 294 -34.67 7.77 -14.14
CA SER A 294 -35.84 7.01 -14.61
C SER A 294 -36.97 7.92 -15.08
N LEU A 295 -37.66 7.61 -16.18
CA LEU A 295 -38.76 8.45 -16.67
C LEU A 295 -39.89 8.60 -15.63
N PRO A 296 -40.59 9.76 -15.60
CA PRO A 296 -41.82 9.92 -14.83
C PRO A 296 -42.97 9.11 -15.45
N GLU A 297 -44.09 8.95 -14.74
CA GLU A 297 -45.27 8.21 -15.23
C GLU A 297 -45.76 8.71 -16.60
N ASP A 298 -45.69 10.02 -16.84
CA ASP A 298 -46.07 10.66 -18.11
C ASP A 298 -45.05 10.40 -19.25
N GLY A 299 -43.96 9.68 -18.98
CA GLY A 299 -42.98 9.24 -19.99
C GLY A 299 -41.98 10.28 -20.48
N VAL A 300 -42.11 11.56 -20.10
CA VAL A 300 -41.19 12.64 -20.50
C VAL A 300 -40.91 13.60 -19.35
N TYR A 301 -39.66 14.08 -19.22
CA TYR A 301 -39.28 15.04 -18.17
C TYR A 301 -39.66 16.48 -18.49
N ALA A 302 -39.56 16.85 -19.76
CA ALA A 302 -39.87 18.17 -20.24
C ALA A 302 -40.11 18.08 -21.75
N PHE A 303 -41.19 18.68 -22.25
CA PHE A 303 -41.54 18.65 -23.67
C PHE A 303 -41.97 20.03 -24.14
N ARG A 304 -41.56 20.40 -25.35
CA ARG A 304 -42.04 21.57 -26.07
C ARG A 304 -42.43 21.17 -27.47
N ASP A 305 -43.56 21.70 -27.91
CA ASP A 305 -44.12 21.43 -29.24
C ASP A 305 -43.25 22.02 -30.37
N THR A 306 -42.39 23.01 -30.08
CA THR A 306 -41.51 23.67 -31.05
C THR A 306 -40.16 24.06 -30.44
N GLU A 307 -39.09 24.00 -31.25
CA GLU A 307 -37.77 24.48 -30.89
C GLU A 307 -37.78 26.02 -30.76
N PRO A 308 -37.34 26.58 -29.62
CA PRO A 308 -37.28 28.03 -29.46
C PRO A 308 -36.21 28.65 -30.38
N PRO A 309 -36.40 29.90 -30.85
CA PRO A 309 -35.40 30.64 -31.61
C PRO A 309 -34.01 30.73 -30.94
N ASP A 310 -33.96 30.79 -29.60
CA ASP A 310 -32.73 30.66 -28.82
C ASP A 310 -32.92 29.67 -27.66
N PRO A 311 -32.51 28.41 -27.81
CA PRO A 311 -32.62 27.40 -26.76
C PRO A 311 -31.89 27.73 -25.46
N LYS A 312 -30.85 28.58 -25.50
CA LYS A 312 -30.07 28.92 -24.29
C LYS A 312 -30.77 29.90 -23.37
N THR A 313 -31.62 30.78 -23.92
CA THR A 313 -32.31 31.83 -23.14
C THR A 313 -33.81 31.60 -23.05
N GLN A 314 -34.37 30.78 -23.95
CA GLN A 314 -35.80 30.55 -24.04
C GLN A 314 -36.17 29.09 -23.76
N GLY A 315 -35.22 28.20 -23.48
CA GLY A 315 -35.45 26.80 -23.12
C GLY A 315 -36.01 26.61 -21.70
N PHE A 316 -35.85 25.39 -21.15
CA PHE A 316 -36.22 25.12 -19.76
C PHE A 316 -35.10 25.59 -18.82
N ASN A 317 -35.40 26.61 -18.00
CA ASN A 317 -34.43 27.12 -17.00
C ASN A 317 -34.20 26.15 -15.83
N LYS A 318 -35.13 25.21 -15.61
CA LYS A 318 -35.04 24.19 -14.56
C LYS A 318 -35.85 22.96 -14.96
N VAL A 319 -35.25 21.78 -14.80
CA VAL A 319 -35.92 20.48 -14.94
C VAL A 319 -35.68 19.70 -13.64
N ARG A 320 -36.71 19.00 -13.15
CA ARG A 320 -36.59 18.10 -12.00
C ARG A 320 -36.57 16.66 -12.53
N LEU A 321 -35.53 15.93 -12.19
CA LEU A 321 -35.34 14.54 -12.62
C LEU A 321 -35.69 13.58 -11.48
N LEU A 322 -36.18 12.39 -11.83
CA LEU A 322 -36.32 11.28 -10.89
C LEU A 322 -34.98 10.55 -10.89
N VAL A 323 -34.22 10.78 -9.83
CA VAL A 323 -32.87 10.23 -9.66
C VAL A 323 -32.85 9.24 -8.52
N LYS A 324 -32.18 8.11 -8.73
CA LYS A 324 -31.98 7.08 -7.72
C LYS A 324 -30.49 6.77 -7.61
N ASN A 325 -29.96 6.74 -6.39
CA ASN A 325 -28.63 6.19 -6.16
C ASN A 325 -28.71 4.67 -6.37
N THR A 326 -27.93 4.15 -7.30
CA THR A 326 -27.83 2.72 -7.63
C THR A 326 -26.43 2.17 -7.37
N THR A 327 -25.64 2.91 -6.59
CA THR A 327 -24.30 2.48 -6.18
C THR A 327 -24.42 1.13 -5.49
N SER A 328 -23.70 0.13 -6.01
CA SER A 328 -23.64 -1.18 -5.39
C SER A 328 -23.11 -1.05 -3.95
N THR A 329 -23.72 -1.81 -3.05
CA THR A 329 -23.27 -2.01 -1.66
C THR A 329 -22.68 -3.40 -1.48
N ASP A 330 -22.32 -4.07 -2.58
CA ASP A 330 -21.83 -5.46 -2.60
C ASP A 330 -20.41 -5.60 -2.06
#